data_AF-A0A954I439-F1
#
_entry.id   AF-A0A954I439-F1
#
_cell.length_a   1.000
_cell.length_b   1.000
_cell.length_c   1.000
_cell.angle_alpha   90.00
_cell.angle_beta   90.00
_cell.angle_gamma   90.00
#
_symmetry.space_group_name_H-M   'P 1'
#
loop_
_entity.id
_entity.type
_entity.pdbx_description
1 polymer ?
#
loop_
_entity_poly.entity_id
_entity_poly.type
_entity_poly.pdbx_seq_one_letter_code
_entity_poly.pdbx_strand_id
1 'polypeptide(L)'
;AYASSWNNSFGKQRQEGTTEKVYMCLPNDDFPDGIYAVSAGGVLLEKSALIDKNLNGEYFLPYVHIKADEIPGSGIGKTVATDLAPKQKQRNEIESLIQLIITRMGNPVWIVPHGIDVDEFSGEPGFVMKTFMLTPGSNGGPVRLAGENVPSSIMQYLDKIDADFEEISSVYDSLKGKAPEGVSAGYALQLLDERGMSRWGPLFQRWENGFVQWGKQITAMARNNMPALQLRALLGEHGDWEMARFK
;
A
#
# COMPACT_ATOMS: atom_id res chain seq x y z
N ALA A 1 -24.79 -28.08 -15.87
CA ALA A 1 -23.98 -29.09 -16.56
C ALA A 1 -22.62 -28.46 -16.89
N TYR A 2 -21.54 -29.16 -16.52
CA TYR A 2 -20.12 -28.89 -16.84
C TYR A 2 -19.47 -27.61 -16.29
N ALA A 3 -18.88 -27.71 -15.11
CA ALA A 3 -17.59 -27.08 -14.82
C ALA A 3 -16.58 -28.21 -14.58
N SER A 4 -15.76 -28.48 -15.59
CA SER A 4 -14.75 -29.53 -15.62
C SER A 4 -13.67 -29.28 -14.58
N SER A 5 -13.42 -30.32 -13.78
CA SER A 5 -12.33 -30.47 -12.83
C SER A 5 -10.96 -30.30 -13.49
N TRP A 6 -10.23 -29.25 -13.12
CA TRP A 6 -8.77 -29.26 -13.17
C TRP A 6 -8.25 -29.64 -11.79
N ASN A 7 -7.85 -30.91 -11.70
CA ASN A 7 -7.27 -31.57 -10.55
C ASN A 7 -5.81 -31.15 -10.42
N ASN A 8 -5.52 -30.10 -9.64
CA ASN A 8 -4.15 -29.82 -9.20
C ASN A 8 -3.92 -30.41 -7.82
N SER A 9 -3.31 -31.59 -7.84
CA SER A 9 -2.79 -32.35 -6.71
C SER A 9 -1.59 -31.66 -6.06
N PHE A 10 -1.81 -30.51 -5.42
CA PHE A 10 -0.92 -30.00 -4.39
C PHE A 10 -1.60 -30.20 -3.05
N GLY A 11 -1.11 -31.17 -2.28
CA GLY A 11 -1.50 -31.40 -0.90
C GLY A 11 -1.19 -30.19 -0.03
N LYS A 12 -2.10 -29.21 -0.02
CA LYS A 12 -2.29 -28.33 1.12
C LYS A 12 -3.40 -28.97 1.92
N GLN A 13 -3.08 -29.50 3.11
CA GLN A 13 -4.11 -29.59 4.15
C GLN A 13 -4.70 -28.18 4.27
N ARG A 14 -5.94 -27.99 3.80
CA ARG A 14 -6.73 -26.84 4.20
C ARG A 14 -6.87 -26.98 5.70
N GLN A 15 -6.03 -26.29 6.45
CA GLN A 15 -6.40 -25.98 7.82
C GLN A 15 -7.71 -25.20 7.70
N GLU A 16 -8.80 -25.79 8.16
CA GLU A 16 -10.06 -25.08 8.34
C GLU A 16 -9.78 -23.95 9.34
N GLY A 17 -9.44 -22.77 8.81
CA GLY A 17 -9.21 -21.59 9.63
C GLY A 17 -10.52 -21.20 10.29
N THR A 18 -10.65 -21.39 11.59
CA THR A 18 -11.77 -20.85 12.36
C THR A 18 -11.47 -19.39 12.65
N THR A 19 -12.41 -18.50 12.33
CA THR A 19 -12.28 -17.08 12.66
C THR A 19 -12.66 -16.84 14.10
N GLU A 20 -11.70 -16.39 14.90
CA GLU A 20 -11.92 -15.87 16.25
C GLU A 20 -12.22 -14.37 16.18
N LYS A 21 -13.28 -13.95 16.86
CA LYS A 21 -13.65 -12.54 17.01
C LYS A 21 -13.54 -12.18 18.48
N VAL A 22 -12.65 -11.23 18.75
CA VAL A 22 -12.47 -10.63 20.06
C VAL A 22 -13.22 -9.31 20.09
N TYR A 23 -14.14 -9.16 21.04
CA TYR A 23 -14.87 -7.94 21.31
C TYR A 23 -14.46 -7.41 22.67
N MET A 24 -14.05 -6.15 22.71
CA MET A 24 -13.75 -5.44 23.95
C MET A 24 -14.51 -4.11 23.99
N CYS A 25 -15.10 -3.80 25.14
CA CYS A 25 -15.75 -2.51 25.37
C CYS A 25 -15.36 -1.95 26.74
N LEU A 26 -15.13 -0.64 26.79
CA LEU A 26 -14.97 0.11 28.03
C LEU A 26 -16.29 0.09 28.84
N PRO A 27 -16.22 0.42 30.15
CA PRO A 27 -17.41 0.58 30.97
C PRO A 27 -18.48 1.48 30.32
N ASN A 28 -19.70 0.96 30.22
CA ASN A 28 -20.88 1.68 29.74
C ASN A 28 -22.10 1.32 30.61
N ASP A 29 -23.26 1.94 30.33
CA ASP A 29 -24.49 1.71 31.11
C ASP A 29 -24.93 0.23 31.13
N ASP A 30 -24.64 -0.52 30.05
CA ASP A 30 -24.97 -1.94 29.92
C ASP A 30 -23.94 -2.87 30.59
N PHE A 31 -22.68 -2.44 30.68
CA PHE A 31 -21.53 -3.18 31.21
C PHE A 31 -20.71 -2.27 32.14
N PRO A 32 -21.05 -2.20 33.44
CA PRO A 32 -20.42 -1.27 34.38
C PRO A 32 -18.92 -1.55 34.62
N ASP A 33 -18.46 -2.78 34.41
CA ASP A 33 -17.05 -3.18 34.53
C ASP A 33 -16.35 -3.38 33.16
N GLY A 34 -17.01 -2.99 32.07
CA GLY A 34 -16.59 -3.32 30.71
C GLY A 34 -16.75 -4.81 30.37
N ILE A 35 -16.40 -5.18 29.14
CA ILE A 35 -16.53 -6.56 28.66
C ILE A 35 -15.37 -6.95 27.77
N TYR A 36 -14.84 -8.16 28.01
CA TYR A 36 -13.97 -8.91 27.12
C TYR A 36 -14.72 -10.18 26.70
N ALA A 37 -14.95 -10.36 25.40
CA ALA A 37 -15.68 -11.50 24.87
C ALA A 37 -14.96 -12.09 23.65
N VAL A 38 -14.77 -13.41 23.64
CA VAL A 38 -14.19 -14.15 22.53
C VAL A 38 -15.26 -15.07 21.95
N SER A 39 -15.48 -14.97 20.64
CA SER A 39 -16.41 -15.84 19.92
C SER A 39 -15.75 -16.49 18.72
N ALA A 40 -16.04 -17.76 18.47
CA ALA A 40 -15.53 -18.51 17.34
C ALA A 40 -16.67 -19.34 16.72
N GLY A 41 -16.81 -19.31 15.40
CA GLY A 41 -17.84 -20.11 14.71
C GLY A 41 -19.29 -19.85 15.15
N GLY A 42 -19.58 -18.69 15.76
CA GLY A 42 -20.91 -18.35 16.29
C GLY A 42 -21.16 -18.80 17.73
N VAL A 43 -20.18 -19.43 18.39
CA VAL A 43 -20.24 -19.80 19.81
C VAL A 43 -19.40 -18.82 20.62
N LEU A 44 -19.96 -18.35 21.74
CA LEU A 44 -19.23 -17.56 22.73
C LEU A 44 -18.32 -18.50 23.53
N LEU A 45 -17.01 -18.33 23.41
CA LEU A 45 -16.01 -19.15 24.10
C LEU A 45 -15.72 -18.60 25.50
N GLU A 46 -15.53 -17.27 25.57
CA GLU A 46 -15.13 -16.60 26.80
C GLU A 46 -15.88 -15.29 26.94
N LYS A 47 -16.31 -14.99 28.16
CA LYS A 47 -16.85 -13.69 28.56
C LYS A 47 -16.34 -13.36 29.95
N SER A 48 -15.59 -12.28 30.06
CA SER A 48 -15.06 -11.77 31.32
C SER A 48 -15.17 -10.24 31.38
N ALA A 49 -15.06 -9.68 32.58
CA ALA A 49 -14.89 -8.23 32.74
C ALA A 49 -13.48 -7.83 32.31
N LEU A 50 -13.26 -6.54 32.00
CA LEU A 50 -11.91 -6.05 31.74
C LEU A 50 -11.04 -6.26 32.99
N ILE A 51 -9.83 -6.79 32.81
CA ILE A 51 -8.95 -7.15 33.93
C ILE A 51 -8.07 -5.95 34.31
N ASP A 52 -7.53 -5.25 33.32
CA ASP A 52 -6.49 -4.26 33.55
C ASP A 52 -7.05 -2.87 33.86
N LYS A 53 -6.55 -2.30 34.97
CA LYS A 53 -6.81 -0.93 35.42
C LYS A 53 -5.57 -0.07 35.30
N ASN A 54 -5.76 1.19 34.93
CA ASN A 54 -4.69 2.17 34.87
C ASN A 54 -4.29 2.64 36.29
N LEU A 55 -3.26 3.49 36.39
CA LEU A 55 -2.82 4.10 37.65
C LEU A 55 -3.95 4.77 38.45
N ASN A 56 -4.95 5.33 37.75
CA ASN A 56 -6.10 6.03 38.32
C ASN A 56 -7.26 5.09 38.72
N GLY A 57 -7.13 3.77 38.50
CA GLY A 57 -8.19 2.80 38.76
C GLY A 57 -9.23 2.66 37.65
N GLU A 58 -9.09 3.40 36.54
CA GLU A 58 -9.96 3.32 35.37
C GLU A 58 -9.59 2.13 34.48
N TYR A 59 -10.59 1.44 33.92
CA TYR A 59 -10.38 0.39 32.93
C TYR A 59 -9.88 0.98 31.61
N PHE A 60 -8.97 0.28 30.94
CA PHE A 60 -8.46 0.68 29.63
C PHE A 60 -8.42 -0.52 28.67
N LEU A 61 -8.44 -0.24 27.37
CA LEU A 61 -8.28 -1.27 26.34
C LEU A 61 -6.78 -1.52 26.08
N PRO A 62 -6.33 -2.79 25.97
CA PRO A 62 -4.94 -3.17 25.76
C PRO A 62 -4.45 -2.90 24.32
N TYR A 63 -4.97 -1.85 23.69
CA TYR A 63 -4.66 -1.44 22.34
C TYR A 63 -4.39 0.06 22.32
N VAL A 64 -3.37 0.43 21.56
CA VAL A 64 -3.10 1.84 21.24
C VAL A 64 -3.31 2.02 19.75
N HIS A 65 -4.29 2.86 19.40
CA HIS A 65 -4.53 3.22 18.02
C HIS A 65 -3.67 4.43 17.64
N ILE A 66 -2.61 4.17 16.87
CA ILE A 66 -1.75 5.22 16.32
C ILE A 66 -2.26 5.56 14.91
N LYS A 67 -2.82 6.77 14.76
CA LYS A 67 -3.29 7.28 13.47
C LYS A 67 -2.20 8.13 12.81
N ALA A 68 -2.01 7.97 11.50
CA ALA A 68 -1.08 8.82 10.74
C ALA A 68 -1.63 10.25 10.64
N ASP A 69 -2.72 10.44 9.91
CA ASP A 69 -3.52 11.68 9.88
C ASP A 69 -4.89 11.48 10.53
N GLU A 70 -5.38 12.47 11.27
CA GLU A 70 -6.64 12.37 12.00
C GLU A 70 -7.71 13.16 11.27
N ILE A 71 -8.77 12.46 10.83
CA ILE A 71 -9.94 13.08 10.23
C ILE A 71 -11.01 13.16 11.33
N PRO A 72 -11.52 14.37 11.65
CA PRO A 72 -12.63 14.52 12.58
C PRO A 72 -13.83 13.67 12.15
N GLY A 73 -14.36 12.86 13.08
CA GLY A 73 -15.50 11.98 12.81
C GLY A 73 -15.14 10.62 12.20
N SER A 74 -13.88 10.37 11.84
CA SER A 74 -13.42 9.05 11.40
C SER A 74 -12.71 8.29 12.53
N GLY A 75 -13.16 7.04 12.75
CA GLY A 75 -12.44 6.11 13.61
C GLY A 75 -11.07 5.73 13.05
N ILE A 76 -10.89 5.77 11.73
CA ILE A 76 -9.68 5.35 11.02
C ILE A 76 -8.90 6.58 10.57
N GLY A 77 -7.58 6.56 10.78
CA GLY A 77 -6.69 7.62 10.31
C GLY A 77 -6.51 7.59 8.79
N LYS A 78 -6.25 8.75 8.20
CA LYS A 78 -5.84 8.86 6.81
C LYS A 78 -4.33 8.59 6.70
N THR A 79 -3.90 8.01 5.60
CA THR A 79 -2.48 7.80 5.30
C THR A 79 -2.12 8.46 3.97
N VAL A 80 -0.83 8.71 3.75
CA VAL A 80 -0.31 9.20 2.47
C VAL A 80 -0.73 8.28 1.31
N ALA A 81 -0.79 6.96 1.54
CA ALA A 81 -1.27 6.00 0.55
C ALA A 81 -2.73 6.25 0.11
N THR A 82 -3.57 6.78 1.01
CA THR A 82 -4.95 7.14 0.68
C THR A 82 -4.99 8.30 -0.32
N ASP A 83 -4.04 9.23 -0.24
CA ASP A 83 -3.90 10.35 -1.18
C ASP A 83 -3.26 9.96 -2.51
N LEU A 84 -2.40 8.94 -2.50
CA LEU A 84 -1.76 8.42 -3.72
C LEU A 84 -2.69 7.52 -4.54
N ALA A 85 -3.65 6.84 -3.90
CA ALA A 85 -4.58 5.94 -4.57
C ALA A 85 -5.29 6.51 -5.82
N PRO A 86 -5.87 7.73 -5.82
CA PRO A 86 -6.50 8.30 -7.00
C PRO A 86 -5.49 8.55 -8.14
N LYS A 87 -4.27 9.00 -7.82
CA LYS A 87 -3.21 9.21 -8.82
C LYS A 87 -2.74 7.88 -9.41
N GLN A 88 -2.64 6.83 -8.60
CA GLN A 88 -2.30 5.48 -9.09
C GLN A 88 -3.34 4.97 -10.07
N LYS A 89 -4.61 5.18 -9.76
CA LYS A 89 -5.71 4.79 -10.65
C LYS A 89 -5.62 5.52 -11.99
N GLN A 90 -5.39 6.83 -11.98
CA GLN A 90 -5.22 7.64 -13.20
C GLN A 90 -4.05 7.13 -14.05
N ARG A 91 -2.89 6.86 -13.41
CA ARG A 91 -1.71 6.31 -14.08
C ARG A 91 -2.02 4.97 -14.76
N ASN A 92 -2.64 4.04 -14.03
CA ASN A 92 -2.99 2.71 -14.54
C ASN A 92 -3.99 2.79 -15.71
N GLU A 93 -4.95 3.70 -15.65
CA GLU A 93 -5.91 3.93 -16.74
C GLU A 93 -5.21 4.41 -18.03
N ILE A 94 -4.28 5.34 -17.90
CA ILE A 94 -3.52 5.87 -19.05
C ILE A 94 -2.58 4.82 -19.62
N GLU A 95 -1.85 4.08 -18.78
CA GLU A 95 -1.01 2.97 -19.26
C GLU A 95 -1.82 1.92 -20.01
N SER A 96 -3.03 1.60 -19.51
CA SER A 96 -3.95 0.70 -20.20
C SER A 96 -4.39 1.23 -21.57
N LEU A 97 -4.64 2.54 -21.68
CA LEU A 97 -4.99 3.19 -22.95
C LEU A 97 -3.81 3.21 -23.93
N ILE A 98 -2.59 3.49 -23.44
CA ILE A 98 -1.36 3.43 -24.25
C ILE A 98 -1.18 2.01 -24.81
N GLN A 99 -1.35 0.99 -23.98
CA GLN A 99 -1.28 -0.40 -24.40
C GLN A 99 -2.35 -0.74 -25.45
N LEU A 100 -3.56 -0.19 -25.31
CA LEU A 100 -4.62 -0.35 -26.30
C LEU A 100 -4.27 0.32 -27.65
N ILE A 101 -3.71 1.53 -27.62
CA ILE A 101 -3.27 2.24 -28.83
C ILE A 101 -2.16 1.43 -29.53
N ILE A 102 -1.16 0.95 -28.80
CA ILE A 102 -0.07 0.17 -29.35
C ILE A 102 -0.60 -1.14 -29.98
N THR A 103 -1.50 -1.84 -29.28
CA THR A 103 -2.02 -3.13 -29.78
C THR A 103 -2.98 -2.97 -30.96
N ARG A 104 -3.80 -1.91 -31.00
CA ARG A 104 -4.82 -1.70 -32.04
C ARG A 104 -4.32 -0.89 -33.23
N MET A 105 -3.57 0.18 -32.98
CA MET A 105 -3.15 1.16 -33.98
C MET A 105 -1.65 1.08 -34.29
N GLY A 106 -0.84 0.50 -33.40
CA GLY A 106 0.61 0.40 -33.61
C GLY A 106 1.00 -0.60 -34.71
N ASN A 107 0.14 -1.57 -35.04
CA ASN A 107 0.37 -2.48 -36.15
C ASN A 107 -0.12 -1.86 -37.47
N PRO A 108 0.75 -1.59 -38.46
CA PRO A 108 0.33 -1.07 -39.75
C PRO A 108 -0.56 -2.08 -40.49
N VAL A 109 -1.72 -1.60 -40.95
CA VAL A 109 -2.71 -2.41 -41.67
C VAL A 109 -2.58 -2.15 -43.18
N TRP A 110 -2.75 -3.22 -43.96
CA TRP A 110 -2.85 -3.13 -45.42
C TRP A 110 -4.27 -2.78 -45.82
N ILE A 111 -4.45 -1.69 -46.57
CA ILE A 111 -5.71 -1.40 -47.25
C ILE A 111 -5.65 -2.03 -48.64
N VAL A 112 -6.51 -3.01 -48.88
CA VAL A 112 -6.68 -3.65 -50.18
C VAL A 112 -8.03 -3.22 -50.76
N PRO A 113 -8.04 -2.51 -51.90
CA PRO A 113 -9.30 -2.12 -52.54
C PRO A 113 -10.03 -3.35 -53.08
N HIS A 114 -11.37 -3.32 -53.02
CA HIS A 114 -12.22 -4.42 -53.44
C HIS A 114 -12.05 -4.69 -54.95
N GLY A 115 -11.74 -5.93 -55.33
CA GLY A 115 -11.48 -6.33 -56.71
C GLY A 115 -10.00 -6.55 -57.07
N ILE A 116 -9.09 -6.50 -56.10
CA ILE A 116 -7.70 -6.98 -56.26
C ILE A 116 -7.57 -8.34 -55.58
N ASP A 117 -7.16 -9.34 -56.34
CA ASP A 117 -6.79 -10.65 -55.83
C ASP A 117 -5.34 -10.58 -55.31
N VAL A 118 -5.17 -10.57 -53.99
CA VAL A 118 -3.85 -10.61 -53.32
C VAL A 118 -3.81 -11.87 -52.48
N ASP A 119 -3.09 -12.87 -52.98
CA ASP A 119 -3.06 -14.23 -52.41
C ASP A 119 -2.13 -14.33 -51.18
N GLU A 120 -1.10 -13.47 -51.07
CA GLU A 120 -0.16 -13.52 -49.93
C GLU A 120 0.57 -12.19 -49.66
N PHE A 121 0.53 -11.72 -48.40
CA PHE A 121 1.36 -10.61 -47.91
C PHE A 121 2.60 -11.18 -47.21
N SER A 122 3.67 -11.44 -47.98
CA SER A 122 4.97 -11.85 -47.40
C SER A 122 5.83 -10.63 -47.08
N GLY A 123 6.43 -10.62 -45.88
CA GLY A 123 7.36 -9.59 -45.41
C GLY A 123 8.82 -9.84 -45.78
N GLU A 124 9.10 -10.82 -46.64
CA GLU A 124 10.45 -11.18 -47.04
C GLU A 124 11.08 -10.12 -47.98
N PRO A 125 12.34 -9.71 -47.73
CA PRO A 125 13.04 -8.76 -48.61
C PRO A 125 13.17 -9.34 -50.03
N GLY A 126 12.61 -8.65 -51.03
CA GLY A 126 12.72 -9.04 -52.45
C GLY A 126 11.43 -9.61 -53.07
N PHE A 127 10.31 -9.65 -52.33
CA PHE A 127 9.03 -10.10 -52.87
C PHE A 127 8.41 -9.06 -53.84
N VAL A 128 8.17 -9.45 -55.09
CA VAL A 128 7.51 -8.60 -56.11
C VAL A 128 6.02 -8.90 -56.10
N MET A 129 5.23 -8.03 -55.46
CA MET A 129 3.78 -8.17 -55.40
C MET A 129 3.14 -7.75 -56.73
N LYS A 130 2.57 -8.72 -57.46
CA LYS A 130 1.82 -8.44 -58.70
C LYS A 130 0.36 -8.19 -58.32
N THR A 131 -0.14 -6.99 -58.61
CA THR A 131 -1.55 -6.65 -58.38
C THR A 131 -2.31 -6.82 -59.69
N PHE A 132 -3.38 -7.60 -59.70
CA PHE A 132 -4.27 -7.70 -60.85
C PHE A 132 -5.32 -6.58 -60.76
N MET A 133 -5.30 -5.65 -61.71
CA MET A 133 -6.29 -4.58 -61.81
C MET A 133 -7.50 -5.11 -62.59
N LEU A 134 -8.65 -5.26 -61.93
CA LEU A 134 -9.90 -5.69 -62.59
C LEU A 134 -10.52 -4.60 -63.48
N THR A 135 -10.16 -3.32 -63.31
CA THR A 135 -10.71 -2.19 -64.08
C THR A 135 -9.59 -1.35 -64.70
N PRO A 136 -9.56 -1.16 -66.05
CA PRO A 136 -8.59 -0.30 -66.70
C PRO A 136 -8.76 1.15 -66.24
N GLY A 137 -7.72 1.75 -65.63
CA GLY A 137 -7.71 3.16 -65.21
C GLY A 137 -7.82 3.41 -63.70
N SER A 138 -7.95 2.37 -62.87
CA SER A 138 -7.94 2.53 -61.41
C SER A 138 -6.50 2.58 -60.87
N ASN A 139 -6.06 3.75 -60.39
CA ASN A 139 -4.75 3.98 -59.77
C ASN A 139 -4.69 3.57 -58.28
N GLY A 140 -5.37 2.50 -57.89
CA GLY A 140 -5.46 2.06 -56.48
C GLY A 140 -4.70 0.75 -56.23
N GLY A 141 -3.41 0.81 -55.93
CA GLY A 141 -2.66 -0.34 -55.40
C GLY A 141 -2.86 -0.49 -53.88
N PRO A 142 -2.49 -1.63 -53.28
CA PRO A 142 -2.48 -1.81 -51.83
C PRO A 142 -1.57 -0.78 -51.17
N VAL A 143 -2.12 0.03 -50.27
CA VAL A 143 -1.36 1.04 -49.51
C VAL A 143 -1.22 0.56 -48.08
N ARG A 144 0.01 0.59 -47.57
CA ARG A 144 0.28 0.36 -46.15
C ARG A 144 -0.02 1.65 -45.40
N LEU A 145 -1.04 1.65 -44.56
CA LEU A 145 -1.23 2.72 -43.60
C LEU A 145 -0.24 2.51 -42.45
N ALA A 146 0.61 3.51 -42.23
CA ALA A 146 1.45 3.52 -41.04
C ALA A 146 0.54 3.51 -39.79
N GLY A 147 0.94 2.72 -38.80
CA GLY A 147 0.27 2.75 -37.51
C GLY A 147 0.36 4.14 -36.88
N GLU A 148 -0.64 4.49 -36.08
CA GLU A 148 -0.63 5.76 -35.37
C GLU A 148 0.24 5.65 -34.11
N ASN A 149 1.13 6.61 -33.91
CA ASN A 149 1.97 6.65 -32.72
C ASN A 149 1.18 7.21 -31.53
N VAL A 150 1.58 6.80 -30.33
CA VAL A 150 1.06 7.39 -29.10
C VAL A 150 1.42 8.88 -29.08
N PRO A 151 0.45 9.79 -28.90
CA PRO A 151 0.73 11.22 -28.81
C PRO A 151 1.73 11.52 -27.68
N SER A 152 2.73 12.35 -27.98
CA SER A 152 3.76 12.76 -27.00
C SER A 152 3.18 13.50 -25.80
N SER A 153 2.03 14.16 -25.96
CA SER A 153 1.27 14.80 -24.88
C SER A 153 0.81 13.82 -23.80
N ILE A 154 0.54 12.55 -24.15
CA ILE A 154 0.15 11.52 -23.18
C ILE A 154 1.38 11.09 -22.36
N MET A 155 2.54 10.95 -23.01
CA MET A 155 3.80 10.62 -22.33
C MET A 155 4.20 11.74 -21.35
N GLN A 156 4.10 13.01 -21.77
CA GLN A 156 4.33 14.16 -20.88
C GLN A 156 3.36 14.22 -19.70
N TYR A 157 2.13 13.78 -19.90
CA TYR A 157 1.14 13.71 -18.82
C TYR A 157 1.47 12.59 -17.82
N LEU A 158 2.04 11.48 -18.27
CA LEU A 158 2.52 10.40 -17.40
C LEU A 158 3.71 10.88 -16.54
N ASP A 159 4.66 11.59 -17.14
CA ASP A 159 5.77 12.21 -16.39
C ASP A 159 5.25 13.21 -15.34
N LYS A 160 4.21 13.97 -15.67
CA LYS A 160 3.56 14.88 -14.72
C LYS A 160 2.87 14.15 -13.58
N ILE A 161 2.21 13.01 -13.85
CA ILE A 161 1.61 12.19 -12.79
C ILE A 161 2.70 11.66 -11.86
N ASP A 162 3.83 11.19 -12.40
CA ASP A 162 4.95 10.69 -11.59
C ASP A 162 5.56 11.82 -10.74
N ALA A 163 5.66 13.05 -11.26
CA ALA A 163 6.05 14.22 -10.47
C ALA A 163 5.04 14.56 -9.35
N ASP A 164 3.73 14.54 -9.64
CA ASP A 164 2.68 14.73 -8.64
C ASP A 164 2.77 13.64 -7.54
N PHE A 165 3.13 12.40 -7.89
CA PHE A 165 3.36 11.29 -6.97
C PHE A 165 4.50 11.56 -5.99
N GLU A 166 5.63 12.07 -6.50
CA GLU A 166 6.78 12.44 -5.69
C GLU A 166 6.44 13.60 -4.74
N GLU A 167 5.70 14.60 -5.23
CA GLU A 167 5.26 15.73 -4.41
C GLU A 167 4.34 15.27 -3.26
N ILE A 168 3.31 14.47 -3.56
CA ILE A 168 2.34 13.98 -2.56
C ILE A 168 3.02 13.06 -1.55
N SER A 169 3.91 12.17 -2.02
CA SER A 169 4.66 11.27 -1.15
C SER A 169 5.72 11.99 -0.31
N SER A 170 6.09 13.22 -0.69
CA SER A 170 7.19 14.00 -0.09
C SER A 170 8.51 13.24 0.01
N VAL A 171 8.72 12.29 -0.91
CA VAL A 171 10.00 11.62 -1.06
C VAL A 171 10.81 12.41 -2.08
N TYR A 172 11.49 13.46 -1.59
CA TYR A 172 12.41 14.24 -2.43
C TYR A 172 13.68 13.44 -2.76
N ASP A 173 14.36 13.81 -3.85
CA ASP A 173 15.59 13.15 -4.31
C ASP A 173 16.72 13.12 -3.27
N SER A 174 16.72 14.04 -2.31
CA SER A 174 17.64 14.02 -1.16
C SER A 174 17.46 12.77 -0.29
N LEU A 175 16.22 12.29 -0.11
CA LEU A 175 15.90 11.03 0.58
C LEU A 175 16.22 9.80 -0.29
N LYS A 176 16.22 9.96 -1.62
CA LYS A 176 16.58 8.90 -2.59
C LYS A 176 18.11 8.81 -2.82
N GLY A 177 18.91 9.64 -2.14
CA GLY A 177 20.37 9.65 -2.26
C GLY A 177 20.90 10.25 -3.57
N LYS A 178 20.05 10.89 -4.38
CA LYS A 178 20.47 11.62 -5.58
C LYS A 178 20.67 13.08 -5.22
N ALA A 179 21.93 13.52 -5.12
CA ALA A 179 22.24 14.93 -4.95
C ALA A 179 21.73 15.70 -6.20
N PRO A 180 20.95 16.78 -6.04
CA PRO A 180 20.51 17.58 -7.17
C PRO A 180 21.74 18.20 -7.88
N GLU A 181 21.76 18.12 -9.21
CA GLU A 181 22.83 18.69 -10.02
C GLU A 181 22.96 20.20 -9.72
N GLY A 182 24.16 20.63 -9.32
CA GLY A 182 24.47 22.04 -9.03
C GLY A 182 24.47 22.46 -7.56
N VAL A 183 24.13 21.56 -6.62
CA VAL A 183 24.14 21.86 -5.18
C VAL A 183 25.27 21.08 -4.48
N SER A 184 26.49 21.64 -4.49
CA SER A 184 27.66 21.04 -3.82
C SER A 184 27.78 21.38 -2.32
N ALA A 185 26.95 22.29 -1.82
CA ALA A 185 27.01 22.72 -0.43
C ALA A 185 26.19 21.77 0.46
N GLY A 186 26.86 21.00 1.32
CA GLY A 186 26.21 20.11 2.30
C GLY A 186 25.11 20.80 3.14
N TYR A 187 25.23 22.12 3.35
CA TYR A 187 24.20 22.93 4.01
C TYR A 187 22.87 22.98 3.26
N ALA A 188 22.89 23.05 1.92
CA ALA A 188 21.66 23.09 1.13
C ALA A 188 20.97 21.72 1.08
N LEU A 189 21.73 20.62 1.10
CA LEU A 189 21.19 19.27 1.27
C LEU A 189 20.53 19.10 2.64
N GLN A 190 21.18 19.57 3.71
CA GLN A 190 20.62 19.53 5.05
C GLN A 190 19.32 20.34 5.16
N LEU A 191 19.25 21.52 4.56
CA LEU A 191 18.02 22.32 4.53
C LEU A 191 16.87 21.62 3.78
N LEU A 192 17.18 20.87 2.71
CA LEU A 192 16.19 20.06 2.00
C LEU A 192 15.70 18.89 2.86
N ASP A 193 16.59 18.23 3.58
CA ASP A 193 16.25 17.14 4.51
C ASP A 193 15.40 17.64 5.68
N GLU A 194 15.77 18.77 6.29
CA GLU A 194 15.00 19.42 7.36
C GLU A 194 13.59 19.80 6.90
N ARG A 195 13.43 20.31 5.68
CA ARG A 195 12.11 20.60 5.10
C ARG A 195 11.29 19.32 4.86
N GLY A 196 11.93 18.26 4.38
CA GLY A 196 11.30 16.95 4.19
C GLY A 196 10.82 16.37 5.53
N MET A 197 11.67 16.38 6.56
CA MET A 197 11.36 15.88 7.90
C MET A 197 10.32 16.71 8.65
N SER A 198 10.28 18.02 8.44
CA SER A 198 9.31 18.92 9.09
C SER A 198 7.86 18.51 8.82
N ARG A 199 7.56 18.00 7.61
CA ARG A 199 6.22 17.48 7.28
C ARG A 199 5.85 16.22 8.08
N TRP A 200 6.83 15.41 8.48
CA TRP A 200 6.63 14.20 9.28
C TRP A 200 6.57 14.47 10.80
N GLY A 201 6.89 15.69 11.24
CA GLY A 201 6.86 16.08 12.65
C GLY A 201 5.56 15.69 13.39
N PRO A 202 4.37 16.02 12.85
CA PRO A 202 3.09 15.61 13.47
C PRO A 202 2.92 14.09 13.58
N LEU A 203 3.40 13.32 12.59
CA LEU A 203 3.36 11.87 12.61
C LEU A 203 4.23 11.33 13.76
N PHE A 204 5.46 11.82 13.88
CA PHE A 204 6.37 11.41 14.95
C PHE A 204 5.82 11.77 16.32
N GLN A 205 5.24 12.96 16.49
CA GLN A 205 4.61 13.34 17.76
C GLN A 205 3.45 12.39 18.13
N ARG A 206 2.65 11.95 17.14
CA ARG A 206 1.57 10.98 17.37
C ARG A 206 2.11 9.61 17.72
N TRP A 207 3.19 9.19 17.07
CA TRP A 207 3.89 7.95 17.41
C TRP A 207 4.44 8.00 18.82
N GLU A 208 5.13 9.07 19.20
CA GLU A 208 5.63 9.29 20.57
C GLU A 208 4.49 9.21 21.59
N ASN A 209 3.39 9.93 21.35
CA ASN A 209 2.22 9.87 22.21
C ASN A 209 1.64 8.45 22.31
N GLY A 210 1.59 7.73 21.18
CA GLY A 210 1.16 6.33 21.12
C GLY A 210 2.08 5.41 21.94
N PHE A 211 3.40 5.54 21.79
CA PHE A 211 4.38 4.77 22.55
C PHE A 211 4.34 5.10 24.04
N VAL A 212 4.12 6.36 24.42
CA VAL A 212 3.92 6.76 25.82
C VAL A 212 2.66 6.12 26.39
N GLN A 213 1.55 6.11 25.64
CA GLN A 213 0.32 5.42 26.06
C GLN A 213 0.56 3.92 26.20
N TRP A 214 1.22 3.29 25.23
CA TRP A 214 1.54 1.87 25.25
C TRP A 214 2.44 1.50 26.43
N GLY A 215 3.47 2.32 26.72
CA GLY A 215 4.33 2.15 27.87
C GLY A 215 3.55 2.22 29.19
N LYS A 216 2.64 3.19 29.33
CA LYS A 216 1.74 3.29 30.50
C LYS A 216 0.86 2.05 30.65
N GLN A 217 0.31 1.53 29.55
CA GLN A 217 -0.50 0.32 29.55
C GLN A 217 0.30 -0.91 30.00
N ILE A 218 1.51 -1.10 29.47
CA ILE A 218 2.39 -2.21 29.87
C ILE A 218 2.74 -2.12 31.35
N THR A 219 3.12 -0.95 31.83
CA THR A 219 3.45 -0.77 33.26
C THR A 219 2.23 -1.02 34.14
N ALA A 220 1.03 -0.61 33.72
CA ALA A 220 -0.21 -0.87 34.45
C ALA A 220 -0.56 -2.38 34.49
N MET A 221 -0.45 -3.07 33.36
CA MET A 221 -0.64 -4.54 33.28
C MET A 221 0.37 -5.28 34.15
N ALA A 222 1.65 -4.89 34.07
CA ALA A 222 2.71 -5.45 34.89
C ALA A 222 2.39 -5.28 36.37
N ARG A 223 1.94 -4.09 36.79
CA ARG A 223 1.54 -3.84 38.18
C ARG A 223 0.37 -4.72 38.64
N ASN A 224 -0.65 -4.91 37.79
CA ASN A 224 -1.85 -5.67 38.16
C ASN A 224 -1.61 -7.18 38.19
N ASN A 225 -0.75 -7.68 37.29
CA ASN A 225 -0.60 -9.11 37.05
C ASN A 225 0.73 -9.68 37.56
N MET A 226 1.72 -8.86 37.94
CA MET A 226 2.97 -9.35 38.52
C MET A 226 2.76 -9.83 39.97
N PRO A 227 3.32 -11.00 40.35
CA PRO A 227 3.31 -11.45 41.73
C PRO A 227 4.09 -10.46 42.61
N ALA A 228 3.54 -10.16 43.80
CA ALA A 228 3.89 -9.01 44.65
C ALA A 228 5.32 -8.95 45.23
N LEU A 229 6.27 -9.79 44.78
CA LEU A 229 7.67 -9.74 45.19
C LEU A 229 8.57 -10.37 44.11
N GLN A 230 9.09 -9.56 43.19
CA GLN A 230 10.33 -9.90 42.49
C GLN A 230 11.47 -9.10 43.14
N LEU A 231 12.19 -9.73 44.05
CA LEU A 231 13.47 -9.22 44.52
C LEU A 231 14.48 -9.47 43.41
N ARG A 232 15.01 -8.41 42.81
CA ARG A 232 16.07 -8.53 41.82
C ARG A 232 17.39 -8.23 42.52
N ALA A 233 18.22 -9.25 42.64
CA ALA A 233 19.57 -9.09 43.16
C ALA A 233 20.42 -8.42 42.06
N LEU A 234 20.90 -7.21 42.34
CA LEU A 234 21.83 -6.49 41.48
C LEU A 234 23.25 -6.75 42.02
N LEU A 235 24.15 -7.19 41.15
CA LEU A 235 25.56 -7.29 41.51
C LEU A 235 26.18 -5.90 41.38
N GLY A 236 26.56 -5.30 42.50
CA GLY A 236 27.26 -4.02 42.53
C GLY A 236 28.66 -4.13 41.94
N GLU A 237 29.23 -2.98 41.56
CA GLU A 237 30.57 -2.86 40.95
C GLU A 237 31.70 -3.41 41.86
N HIS A 238 31.43 -3.55 43.16
CA HIS A 238 32.34 -4.12 44.16
C HIS A 238 32.07 -5.59 44.52
N GLY A 239 31.16 -6.27 43.82
CA GLY A 239 30.85 -7.68 44.06
C GLY A 239 29.84 -7.95 45.18
N ASP A 240 29.30 -6.90 45.81
CA ASP A 240 28.22 -7.00 46.79
C ASP A 240 26.86 -7.10 46.11
N TRP A 241 26.02 -8.00 46.59
CA TRP A 241 24.65 -8.17 46.11
C TRP A 241 23.72 -7.16 46.79
N GLU A 242 23.27 -6.17 46.05
CA GLU A 242 22.23 -5.24 46.51
C GLU A 242 20.85 -5.77 46.11
N MET A 243 20.01 -6.02 47.10
CA MET A 243 18.62 -6.43 46.89
C MET A 243 17.76 -5.18 46.68
N ALA A 244 17.46 -4.85 45.42
CA ALA A 244 16.55 -3.75 45.10
C ALA A 244 15.11 -4.26 44.99
N ARG A 245 14.20 -3.63 45.74
CA ARG A 245 12.75 -3.86 45.62
C ARG A 245 12.24 -3.09 44.40
N PHE A 246 11.66 -3.80 43.43
CA PHE A 246 10.91 -3.15 42.36
C PHE A 246 9.69 -2.45 42.97
N LYS A 247 9.60 -1.13 42.82
CA LYS A 247 8.47 -0.32 43.27
C LYS A 247 7.50 -0.08 42.12
#